data_AF-A0A540N188-F1
#
_entry.id   AF-A0A540N188-F1
#
_cell.length_a   1.000
_cell.length_b   1.000
_cell.length_c   1.000
_cell.angle_alpha   90.00
_cell.angle_beta   90.00
_cell.angle_gamma   90.00
#
_symmetry.space_group_name_H-M   'P 1'
#
loop_
_entity.id
_entity.type
_entity.pdbx_description
1 polymer ?
#
loop_
_entity_poly.entity_id
_entity_poly.type
_entity_poly.pdbx_seq_one_letter_code
_entity_poly.pdbx_strand_id
1 'polypeptide(L)'
;MEVEDVRRAPPVNIIVGSHVWVEDPKEAWIGGEVFRINGEEVHIRTKNGKTVVSNISKVFPEDTEAPPGGVDDMTKLSYLHEPGVLNNLAARYELNEIYTYTGNILIAVNPFQRLPHLYDIHMMEQYKGAQFGELSPHVFAIADVAYRAMINEGKSNSILVSGESGAGKTETTKMLMRYLAYLGGRSGVEGRTVEQQVLESNPVLEAFGNAKTVRNNNSSRFGKFVEIQFDKNGRISGAAIRTYLLERSRVCQISNPERNYHCFYLLCASPPEERDKFKLGDPKQFHYLNQSSCYELDGIDDGEEYLATRRAMDIVGISEEEQDAIFMVVAAILHLGNVEFAKGEEIDSSVIKDEKSRFHLNTTAELLKCDPKSLEDALIKRVMYAGSAWDELKHIRQAVGFLVIHQKPKKTLNEITKELCPVLSIQQLYRISTMYWDDKYGTHSVSSDVISSMRVLMTEDSNNAVSSSFLLDDDSSIPFSVDDISKSMQQVDITDIEPPPLIRENSGFGFLLPRSD
;
A
#
# COMPACT_ATOMS: atom_id res chain seq x y z
N MET A 1 10.67 20.61 27.83
CA MET A 1 10.18 19.89 29.02
C MET A 1 10.71 18.49 28.86
N GLU A 2 11.76 18.16 29.61
CA GLU A 2 12.47 16.89 29.53
C GLU A 2 11.52 15.74 29.85
N VAL A 3 11.71 14.63 29.12
CA VAL A 3 10.99 13.38 29.35
C VAL A 3 11.51 12.82 30.67
N GLU A 4 10.70 12.96 31.73
CA GLU A 4 11.01 12.38 33.04
C GLU A 4 11.17 10.87 32.92
N ASP A 5 12.33 10.44 33.40
CA ASP A 5 12.77 9.10 33.75
C ASP A 5 11.61 8.14 34.08
N VAL A 6 11.42 7.14 33.22
CA VAL A 6 10.56 5.99 33.50
C VAL A 6 11.14 5.32 34.73
N ARG A 7 10.44 5.44 35.87
CA ARG A 7 10.79 4.79 37.13
C ARG A 7 11.12 3.31 36.86
N ARG A 8 12.40 2.95 36.91
CA ARG A 8 12.83 1.55 36.92
C ARG A 8 12.10 0.87 38.07
N ALA A 9 11.38 -0.21 37.77
CA ALA A 9 10.85 -1.10 38.78
C ALA A 9 11.97 -1.49 39.76
N PRO A 10 11.69 -1.66 41.06
CA PRO A 10 12.71 -2.08 42.03
C PRO A 10 13.39 -3.36 41.52
N PRO A 11 14.72 -3.48 41.63
CA PRO A 11 15.43 -4.66 41.17
C PRO A 11 14.87 -5.88 41.89
N VAL A 12 14.33 -6.83 41.12
CA VAL A 12 13.85 -8.09 41.69
C VAL A 12 15.08 -8.87 42.15
N ASN A 13 15.16 -9.13 43.45
CA ASN A 13 16.29 -9.86 44.05
C ASN A 13 16.22 -11.34 43.65
N ILE A 14 16.96 -11.71 42.60
CA ILE A 14 17.17 -13.10 42.21
C ILE A 14 18.17 -13.73 43.19
N ILE A 15 17.75 -14.79 43.89
CA ILE A 15 18.57 -15.52 44.86
C ILE A 15 18.61 -17.02 44.50
N VAL A 16 19.47 -17.77 45.17
CA VAL A 16 19.44 -19.25 45.06
C VAL A 16 18.08 -19.75 45.55
N GLY A 17 17.42 -20.60 44.74
CA GLY A 17 16.05 -21.07 44.91
C GLY A 17 15.00 -20.26 44.15
N SER A 18 15.34 -19.09 43.59
CA SER A 18 14.42 -18.33 42.76
C SER A 18 14.08 -19.09 41.48
N HIS A 19 12.80 -19.06 41.10
CA HIS A 19 12.33 -19.51 39.80
C HIS A 19 12.44 -18.36 38.80
N VAL A 20 13.00 -18.65 37.63
CA VAL A 20 13.37 -17.64 36.64
C VAL A 20 13.20 -18.13 35.21
N TRP A 21 12.99 -17.18 34.30
CA TRP A 21 13.03 -17.35 32.86
C TRP A 21 14.41 -17.01 32.31
N VAL A 22 14.87 -17.84 31.38
CA VAL A 22 16.10 -17.63 30.59
C VAL A 22 15.81 -17.86 29.11
N GLU A 23 16.52 -17.15 28.24
CA GLU A 23 16.35 -17.24 26.79
C GLU A 23 16.71 -18.66 26.28
N ASP A 24 15.86 -19.22 25.41
CA ASP A 24 16.09 -20.50 24.73
C ASP A 24 15.95 -20.30 23.21
N PRO A 25 16.91 -20.78 22.39
CA PRO A 25 16.87 -20.60 20.94
C PRO A 25 15.67 -21.24 20.22
N LYS A 26 14.94 -22.15 20.86
CA LYS A 26 13.79 -22.85 20.28
C LYS A 26 12.46 -22.39 20.88
N GLU A 27 12.39 -22.32 22.21
CA GLU A 27 11.15 -21.99 22.93
C GLU A 27 11.01 -20.49 23.23
N ALA A 28 11.96 -19.66 22.77
CA ALA A 28 12.18 -18.26 23.16
C ALA A 28 12.55 -18.07 24.64
N TRP A 29 11.75 -18.62 25.56
CA TRP A 29 11.97 -18.55 27.00
C TRP A 29 11.71 -19.90 27.67
N ILE A 30 12.59 -20.29 28.60
CA ILE A 30 12.42 -21.50 29.41
C ILE A 30 12.55 -21.19 30.90
N GLY A 31 11.62 -21.75 31.68
CA GLY A 31 11.64 -21.64 33.14
C GLY A 31 12.68 -22.57 33.78
N GLY A 32 13.20 -22.17 34.93
CA GLY A 32 14.17 -22.95 35.70
C GLY A 32 14.42 -22.40 37.09
N GLU A 33 15.09 -23.20 37.91
CA GLU A 33 15.44 -22.85 39.29
C GLU A 33 16.92 -22.46 39.39
N VAL A 34 17.21 -21.33 40.03
CA VAL A 34 18.57 -20.90 40.32
C VAL A 34 19.17 -21.78 41.41
N PHE A 35 20.24 -22.53 41.11
CA PHE A 35 20.89 -23.39 42.12
C PHE A 35 22.27 -22.87 42.56
N ARG A 36 22.85 -21.90 41.83
CA ARG A 36 24.13 -21.25 42.19
C ARG A 36 24.22 -19.87 41.56
N ILE A 37 24.79 -18.91 42.30
CA ILE A 37 25.11 -17.56 41.82
C ILE A 37 26.59 -17.29 42.10
N ASN A 38 27.35 -16.92 41.07
CA ASN A 38 28.78 -16.60 41.13
C ASN A 38 29.01 -15.18 40.58
N GLY A 39 28.99 -14.18 41.46
CA GLY A 39 29.06 -12.78 41.02
C GLY A 39 27.85 -12.42 40.17
N GLU A 40 28.06 -12.08 38.89
CA GLU A 40 26.98 -11.79 37.93
C GLU A 40 26.47 -13.03 37.19
N GLU A 41 27.12 -14.19 37.34
CA GLU A 41 26.71 -15.43 36.67
C GLU A 41 25.68 -16.18 37.52
N VAL A 42 24.53 -16.50 36.90
CA VAL A 42 23.45 -17.28 37.48
C VAL A 42 23.42 -18.65 36.80
N HIS A 43 23.57 -19.70 37.60
CA HIS A 43 23.45 -21.08 37.15
C HIS A 43 22.04 -21.59 37.42
N ILE A 44 21.34 -21.94 36.35
CA ILE A 44 19.92 -22.27 36.33
C ILE A 44 19.77 -23.73 35.91
N ARG A 45 18.94 -24.47 36.65
CA ARG A 45 18.47 -25.79 36.24
C ARG A 45 17.11 -25.63 35.57
N THR A 46 17.08 -25.77 34.26
CA THR A 46 15.87 -25.57 33.45
C THR A 46 14.89 -26.73 33.64
N LYS A 47 13.60 -26.50 33.35
CA LYS A 47 12.53 -27.52 33.41
C LYS A 47 12.82 -28.77 32.57
N ASN A 48 13.62 -28.66 31.50
CA ASN A 48 14.08 -29.79 30.68
C ASN A 48 15.31 -30.53 31.23
N GLY A 49 15.75 -30.21 32.46
CA GLY A 49 16.86 -30.87 33.15
C GLY A 49 18.26 -30.40 32.74
N LYS A 50 18.38 -29.44 31.80
CA LYS A 50 19.68 -28.88 31.39
C LYS A 50 20.16 -27.84 32.40
N THR A 51 21.47 -27.62 32.41
CA THR A 51 22.08 -26.52 33.15
C THR A 51 22.42 -25.40 32.18
N VAL A 52 21.91 -24.21 32.46
CA VAL A 52 22.18 -22.98 31.70
C VAL A 52 22.91 -22.01 32.61
N VAL A 53 23.92 -21.33 32.08
CA VAL A 53 24.62 -20.24 32.77
C VAL A 53 24.32 -18.97 32.01
N SER A 54 23.78 -17.96 32.69
CA SER A 54 23.44 -16.67 32.11
C SER A 54 23.84 -15.54 33.05
N ASN A 55 23.98 -14.33 32.51
CA ASN A 55 24.21 -13.15 33.34
C ASN A 55 22.90 -12.76 34.05
N ILE A 56 22.98 -12.35 35.32
CA ILE A 56 21.81 -11.97 36.14
C ILE A 56 20.94 -10.89 35.49
N SER A 57 21.52 -10.01 34.68
CA SER A 57 20.79 -8.96 33.94
C SER A 57 19.93 -9.49 32.79
N LYS A 58 20.13 -10.75 32.37
CA LYS A 58 19.39 -11.42 31.28
C LYS A 58 18.40 -12.47 31.79
N VAL A 59 18.18 -12.51 33.09
CA VAL A 59 17.31 -13.48 33.76
C VAL A 59 16.12 -12.74 34.34
N PHE A 60 14.92 -13.27 34.12
CA PHE A 60 13.68 -12.64 34.56
C PHE A 60 13.00 -13.50 35.62
N PRO A 61 12.39 -12.92 36.66
CA PRO A 61 11.69 -13.71 37.69
C PRO A 61 10.46 -14.43 37.11
N GLU A 62 10.25 -15.68 37.51
CA GLU A 62 9.03 -16.45 37.21
C GLU A 62 8.00 -16.24 38.32
N ASP A 63 6.74 -16.01 37.94
CA ASP A 63 5.63 -15.91 38.89
C ASP A 63 5.10 -17.32 39.19
N THR A 64 5.45 -17.85 40.36
CA THR A 64 5.02 -19.19 40.80
C THR A 64 3.62 -19.20 41.42
N GLU A 65 3.01 -18.03 41.65
CA GLU A 65 1.65 -17.89 42.20
C GLU A 65 0.59 -17.67 41.11
N ALA A 66 1.01 -17.46 39.86
CA ALA A 66 0.11 -17.28 38.73
C ALA A 66 -0.82 -18.50 38.52
N PRO A 67 -2.11 -18.30 38.21
CA PRO A 67 -3.03 -19.39 37.91
C PRO A 67 -2.54 -20.26 36.74
N PRO A 68 -2.72 -21.60 36.78
CA PRO A 68 -2.29 -22.47 35.69
C PRO A 68 -2.91 -22.15 34.33
N GLY A 69 -4.14 -21.61 34.30
CA GLY A 69 -4.82 -21.17 33.07
C GLY A 69 -4.49 -19.75 32.63
N GLY A 70 -3.53 -19.08 33.29
CA GLY A 70 -3.23 -17.68 33.09
C GLY A 70 -4.27 -16.73 33.68
N VAL A 71 -4.03 -15.43 33.51
CA VAL A 71 -4.90 -14.32 33.92
C VAL A 71 -5.60 -13.71 32.71
N ASP A 72 -6.85 -13.30 32.91
CA ASP A 72 -7.66 -12.63 31.90
C ASP A 72 -7.12 -11.24 31.52
N ASP A 73 -6.50 -10.53 32.47
CA ASP A 73 -5.88 -9.23 32.26
C ASP A 73 -4.43 -9.27 32.74
N MET A 74 -3.50 -9.09 31.81
CA MET A 74 -2.07 -9.17 32.08
C MET A 74 -1.53 -8.02 32.93
N THR A 75 -2.32 -6.97 33.18
CA THR A 75 -1.97 -5.96 34.21
C THR A 75 -1.95 -6.53 35.63
N LYS A 76 -2.53 -7.73 35.83
CA LYS A 76 -2.53 -8.47 37.10
C LYS A 76 -1.29 -9.36 37.30
N LEU A 77 -0.41 -9.47 36.30
CA LEU A 77 0.84 -10.24 36.44
C LEU A 77 1.76 -9.58 37.47
N SER A 78 2.39 -10.38 38.33
CA SER A 78 3.37 -9.88 39.30
C SER A 78 4.58 -9.25 38.62
N TYR A 79 4.96 -9.79 37.46
CA TYR A 79 6.06 -9.30 36.64
C TYR A 79 5.60 -9.10 35.20
N LEU A 80 5.52 -7.84 34.77
CA LEU A 80 5.17 -7.48 33.40
C LEU A 80 6.42 -7.38 32.52
N HIS A 81 6.98 -8.52 32.16
CA HIS A 81 8.10 -8.69 31.23
C HIS A 81 7.73 -9.65 30.11
N GLU A 82 8.56 -9.71 29.07
CA GLU A 82 8.32 -10.51 27.87
C GLU A 82 8.03 -12.01 28.15
N PRO A 83 8.82 -12.75 28.96
CA PRO A 83 8.51 -14.15 29.24
C PRO A 83 7.20 -14.35 30.01
N GLY A 84 6.85 -13.44 30.92
CA GLY A 84 5.60 -13.51 31.68
C GLY A 84 4.38 -13.33 30.79
N VAL A 85 4.44 -12.35 29.88
CA VAL A 85 3.41 -12.09 28.87
C VAL A 85 3.26 -13.29 27.94
N LEU A 86 4.37 -13.81 27.40
CA LEU A 86 4.35 -14.95 26.48
C LEU A 86 3.78 -16.20 27.15
N ASN A 87 4.22 -16.51 28.37
CA ASN A 87 3.72 -17.67 29.12
C ASN A 87 2.23 -17.57 29.43
N ASN A 88 1.73 -16.38 29.79
CA ASN A 88 0.30 -16.17 30.02
C ASN A 88 -0.54 -16.41 28.76
N LEU A 89 -0.11 -15.85 27.62
CA LEU A 89 -0.78 -16.05 26.34
C LEU A 89 -0.75 -17.53 25.92
N ALA A 90 0.38 -18.22 26.11
CA ALA A 90 0.51 -19.64 25.80
C ALA A 90 -0.44 -20.51 26.66
N ALA A 91 -0.45 -20.31 27.98
CA ALA A 91 -1.31 -21.07 28.90
C ALA A 91 -2.80 -20.90 28.58
N ARG A 92 -3.23 -19.68 28.24
CA ARG A 92 -4.61 -19.40 27.81
C ARG A 92 -4.93 -20.03 26.46
N TYR A 93 -4.01 -19.91 25.50
CA TYR A 93 -4.18 -20.48 24.16
C TYR A 93 -4.33 -22.01 24.20
N GLU A 94 -3.60 -22.71 25.07
CA GLU A 94 -3.74 -24.16 25.28
C GLU A 94 -5.15 -24.57 25.76
N LEU A 95 -5.87 -23.67 26.42
CA LEU A 95 -7.26 -23.87 26.85
C LEU A 95 -8.29 -23.38 25.83
N ASN A 96 -7.85 -22.97 24.63
CA ASN A 96 -8.64 -22.29 23.60
C ASN A 96 -9.19 -20.92 24.02
N GLU A 97 -8.62 -20.30 25.05
CA GLU A 97 -8.92 -18.93 25.46
C GLU A 97 -8.09 -17.94 24.64
N ILE A 98 -8.56 -17.62 23.43
CA ILE A 98 -7.79 -16.87 22.43
C ILE A 98 -7.68 -15.36 22.70
N TYR A 99 -8.49 -14.85 23.63
CA TYR A 99 -8.61 -13.44 23.95
C TYR A 99 -8.01 -13.17 25.33
N THR A 100 -7.22 -12.10 25.46
CA THR A 100 -6.59 -11.68 26.72
C THR A 100 -6.51 -10.16 26.79
N TYR A 101 -6.86 -9.55 27.92
CA TYR A 101 -6.70 -8.12 28.12
C TYR A 101 -5.26 -7.75 28.51
N THR A 102 -4.88 -6.53 28.14
CA THR A 102 -3.77 -5.78 28.74
C THR A 102 -4.24 -4.36 28.94
N GLY A 103 -4.87 -4.12 30.09
CA GLY A 103 -5.61 -2.88 30.36
C GLY A 103 -6.73 -2.70 29.34
N ASN A 104 -6.69 -1.60 28.57
CA ASN A 104 -7.72 -1.28 27.57
C ASN A 104 -7.50 -1.95 26.20
N ILE A 105 -6.42 -2.70 26.03
CA ILE A 105 -6.09 -3.39 24.78
C ILE A 105 -6.55 -4.84 24.88
N LEU A 106 -7.19 -5.36 23.83
CA LEU A 106 -7.50 -6.77 23.68
C LEU A 106 -6.48 -7.43 22.75
N ILE A 107 -5.76 -8.41 23.28
CA ILE A 107 -4.90 -9.30 22.48
C ILE A 107 -5.74 -10.49 22.02
N ALA A 108 -5.65 -10.80 20.73
CA ALA A 108 -6.29 -11.94 20.11
C ALA A 108 -5.23 -12.81 19.43
N VAL A 109 -5.13 -14.08 19.81
CA VAL A 109 -4.20 -15.06 19.22
C VAL A 109 -4.98 -15.96 18.28
N ASN A 110 -4.59 -16.02 17.00
CA ASN A 110 -5.33 -16.79 16.00
C ASN A 110 -5.29 -18.30 16.32
N PRO A 111 -6.44 -18.97 16.55
CA PRO A 111 -6.49 -20.39 16.90
C PRO A 111 -6.21 -21.34 15.73
N PHE A 112 -6.25 -20.86 14.47
CA PHE A 112 -6.22 -21.70 13.26
C PHE A 112 -7.28 -22.83 13.22
N GLN A 113 -8.33 -22.70 14.04
CA GLN A 113 -9.47 -23.59 14.08
C GLN A 113 -10.75 -22.79 14.36
N ARG A 114 -11.90 -23.40 14.07
CA ARG A 114 -13.20 -22.77 14.36
C ARG A 114 -13.55 -22.97 15.83
N LEU A 115 -13.92 -21.89 16.50
CA LEU A 115 -14.45 -21.90 17.88
C LEU A 115 -15.86 -21.28 17.90
N PRO A 116 -16.90 -21.97 17.40
CA PRO A 116 -18.23 -21.35 17.19
C PRO A 116 -18.91 -20.89 18.48
N HIS A 117 -18.64 -21.57 19.60
CA HIS A 117 -19.19 -21.27 20.92
C HIS A 117 -18.82 -19.88 21.44
N LEU A 118 -17.77 -19.24 20.89
CA LEU A 118 -17.38 -17.88 21.23
C LEU A 118 -18.24 -16.80 20.55
N TYR A 119 -18.99 -17.16 19.50
CA TYR A 119 -19.62 -16.16 18.61
C TYR A 119 -21.11 -16.42 18.37
N ASP A 120 -21.74 -17.25 19.19
CA ASP A 120 -23.17 -17.49 19.11
C ASP A 120 -23.99 -16.33 19.70
N ILE A 121 -25.31 -16.37 19.45
CA ILE A 121 -26.25 -15.36 19.93
C ILE A 121 -26.28 -15.33 21.47
N HIS A 122 -26.09 -16.48 22.12
CA HIS A 122 -26.09 -16.56 23.58
C HIS A 122 -24.91 -15.75 24.17
N MET A 123 -23.72 -15.88 23.58
CA MET A 123 -22.54 -15.11 23.93
C MET A 123 -22.77 -13.61 23.71
N MET A 124 -23.39 -13.21 22.58
CA MET A 124 -23.71 -11.81 22.33
C MET A 124 -24.66 -11.24 23.40
N GLU A 125 -25.68 -11.99 23.82
CA GLU A 125 -26.60 -11.56 24.88
C GLU A 125 -25.90 -11.39 26.22
N GLN A 126 -24.94 -12.25 26.56
CA GLN A 126 -24.18 -12.13 27.81
C GLN A 126 -23.35 -10.85 27.87
N TYR A 127 -22.70 -10.46 26.77
CA TYR A 127 -21.86 -9.25 26.74
C TYR A 127 -22.65 -7.95 26.63
N LYS A 128 -23.93 -8.02 26.26
CA LYS A 128 -24.78 -6.85 26.06
C LYS A 128 -24.98 -6.09 27.37
N GLY A 129 -24.35 -4.92 27.47
CA GLY A 129 -24.42 -4.06 28.65
C GLY A 129 -23.60 -4.51 29.86
N ALA A 130 -22.79 -5.56 29.74
CA ALA A 130 -21.90 -6.02 30.81
C ALA A 130 -20.83 -4.95 31.12
N GLN A 131 -20.39 -4.84 32.36
CA GLN A 131 -19.28 -3.94 32.68
C GLN A 131 -17.97 -4.47 32.10
N PHE A 132 -17.09 -3.56 31.66
CA PHE A 132 -15.80 -3.97 31.11
C PHE A 132 -14.97 -4.68 32.18
N GLY A 133 -14.48 -5.89 31.87
CA GLY A 133 -13.73 -6.73 32.81
C GLY A 133 -14.59 -7.52 33.81
N GLU A 134 -15.92 -7.42 33.75
CA GLU A 134 -16.83 -8.26 34.54
C GLU A 134 -16.87 -9.71 33.99
N LEU A 135 -16.91 -9.83 32.67
CA LEU A 135 -16.83 -11.09 31.94
C LEU A 135 -15.41 -11.33 31.43
N SER A 136 -15.15 -12.54 30.98
CA SER A 136 -13.88 -12.94 30.38
C SER A 136 -13.50 -12.06 29.17
N PRO A 137 -12.22 -12.03 28.77
CA PRO A 137 -11.79 -11.20 27.66
C PRO A 137 -12.47 -11.62 26.36
N HIS A 138 -13.09 -10.66 25.69
CA HIS A 138 -13.77 -10.93 24.43
C HIS A 138 -13.86 -9.70 23.52
N VAL A 139 -13.93 -9.95 22.22
CA VAL A 139 -14.11 -8.90 21.20
C VAL A 139 -15.44 -8.15 21.35
N PHE A 140 -16.48 -8.85 21.82
CA PHE A 140 -17.80 -8.25 22.08
C PHE A 140 -17.78 -7.23 23.21
N ALA A 141 -16.97 -7.44 24.25
CA ALA A 141 -16.81 -6.44 25.31
C ALA A 141 -16.24 -5.12 24.77
N ILE A 142 -15.27 -5.18 23.85
CA ILE A 142 -14.69 -3.98 23.23
C ILE A 142 -15.73 -3.25 22.38
N ALA A 143 -16.50 -4.00 21.59
CA ALA A 143 -17.59 -3.41 20.79
C ALA A 143 -18.71 -2.82 21.66
N ASP A 144 -19.10 -3.50 22.74
CA ASP A 144 -20.15 -3.07 23.66
C ASP A 144 -19.77 -1.76 24.38
N VAL A 145 -18.53 -1.67 24.87
CA VAL A 145 -18.00 -0.45 25.50
C VAL A 145 -17.98 0.70 24.50
N ALA A 146 -17.49 0.47 23.28
CA ALA A 146 -17.43 1.49 22.24
C ALA A 146 -18.85 1.97 21.83
N TYR A 147 -19.79 1.04 21.70
CA TYR A 147 -21.19 1.35 21.38
C TYR A 147 -21.85 2.16 22.50
N ARG A 148 -21.76 1.71 23.76
CA ARG A 148 -22.34 2.45 24.89
C ARG A 148 -21.72 3.82 25.09
N ALA A 149 -20.40 3.95 24.95
CA ALA A 149 -19.73 5.24 25.02
C ALA A 149 -20.27 6.19 23.92
N MET A 150 -20.46 5.69 22.69
CA MET A 150 -21.04 6.48 21.60
C MET A 150 -22.45 6.97 21.92
N ILE A 151 -23.31 6.09 22.45
CA ILE A 151 -24.70 6.43 22.81
C ILE A 151 -24.76 7.40 24.00
N ASN A 152 -23.95 7.18 25.04
CA ASN A 152 -24.02 7.96 26.27
C ASN A 152 -23.32 9.32 26.14
N GLU A 153 -22.22 9.41 25.40
CA GLU A 153 -21.43 10.63 25.25
C GLU A 153 -21.80 11.44 24.00
N GLY A 154 -22.51 10.83 23.04
CA GLY A 154 -22.86 11.47 21.77
C GLY A 154 -21.65 11.73 20.87
N LYS A 155 -20.57 10.95 21.02
CA LYS A 155 -19.32 11.08 20.26
C LYS A 155 -19.01 9.83 19.47
N SER A 156 -18.43 10.00 18.28
CA SER A 156 -17.95 8.88 17.46
C SER A 156 -16.77 8.17 18.12
N ASN A 157 -16.73 6.85 17.99
CA ASN A 157 -15.64 6.00 18.46
C ASN A 157 -14.94 5.29 17.30
N SER A 158 -13.71 4.83 17.53
CA SER A 158 -12.96 4.01 16.59
C SER A 158 -12.37 2.78 17.30
N ILE A 159 -12.37 1.65 16.60
CA ILE A 159 -11.73 0.40 17.06
C ILE A 159 -10.62 0.08 16.06
N LEU A 160 -9.37 0.03 16.52
CA LEU A 160 -8.22 -0.29 15.70
C LEU A 160 -7.84 -1.76 15.86
N VAL A 161 -7.92 -2.52 14.77
CA VAL A 161 -7.50 -3.93 14.72
C VAL A 161 -6.18 -4.03 13.96
N SER A 162 -5.08 -4.26 14.68
CA SER A 162 -3.72 -4.35 14.13
C SER A 162 -3.14 -5.77 14.30
N GLY A 163 -2.09 -6.07 13.54
CA GLY A 163 -1.40 -7.37 13.57
C GLY A 163 -0.78 -7.74 12.22
N GLU A 164 0.11 -8.72 12.22
CA GLU A 164 0.75 -9.22 11.01
C GLU A 164 -0.24 -9.92 10.05
N SER A 165 0.19 -10.21 8.82
CA SER A 165 -0.63 -11.02 7.90
C SER A 165 -0.88 -12.40 8.49
N GLY A 166 -2.14 -12.86 8.45
CA GLY A 166 -2.55 -14.12 9.07
C GLY A 166 -2.90 -14.04 10.57
N ALA A 167 -2.73 -12.89 11.22
CA ALA A 167 -3.02 -12.74 12.66
C ALA A 167 -4.52 -12.77 13.03
N GLY A 168 -5.45 -12.82 12.06
CA GLY A 168 -6.89 -12.86 12.32
C GLY A 168 -7.63 -11.51 12.28
N LYS A 169 -6.97 -10.42 11.82
CA LYS A 169 -7.57 -9.07 11.74
C LYS A 169 -8.96 -9.05 11.08
N THR A 170 -9.08 -9.64 9.88
CA THR A 170 -10.32 -9.65 9.10
C THR A 170 -11.44 -10.38 9.84
N GLU A 171 -11.13 -11.51 10.48
CA GLU A 171 -12.10 -12.31 11.23
C GLU A 171 -12.55 -11.59 12.50
N THR A 172 -11.63 -10.99 13.25
CA THR A 172 -11.97 -10.14 14.41
C THR A 172 -12.87 -8.97 14.00
N THR A 173 -12.58 -8.30 12.88
CA THR A 173 -13.43 -7.22 12.36
C THR A 173 -14.82 -7.73 11.97
N LYS A 174 -14.93 -8.93 11.36
CA LYS A 174 -16.24 -9.56 11.08
C LYS A 174 -17.03 -9.80 12.37
N MET A 175 -16.39 -10.25 13.45
CA MET A 175 -17.05 -10.46 14.75
C MET A 175 -17.50 -9.14 15.39
N LEU A 176 -16.66 -8.10 15.34
CA LEU A 176 -17.05 -6.74 15.77
C LEU A 176 -18.31 -6.25 15.03
N MET A 177 -18.31 -6.36 13.70
CA MET A 177 -19.44 -5.93 12.87
C MET A 177 -20.72 -6.72 13.18
N ARG A 178 -20.62 -8.05 13.35
CA ARG A 178 -21.76 -8.90 13.73
C ARG A 178 -22.36 -8.50 15.07
N TYR A 179 -21.51 -8.16 16.05
CA TYR A 179 -21.99 -7.75 17.37
C TYR A 179 -22.62 -6.35 17.35
N LEU A 180 -21.99 -5.37 16.68
CA LEU A 180 -22.54 -4.03 16.49
C LEU A 180 -23.88 -4.07 15.73
N ALA A 181 -23.99 -4.96 14.73
CA ALA A 181 -25.24 -5.27 14.04
C ALA A 181 -26.31 -5.82 14.99
N TYR A 182 -25.95 -6.75 15.86
CA TYR A 182 -26.85 -7.29 16.88
C TYR A 182 -27.33 -6.20 17.87
N LEU A 183 -26.46 -5.26 18.25
CA LEU A 183 -26.82 -4.13 19.13
C LEU A 183 -27.70 -3.07 18.45
N GLY A 184 -27.38 -2.74 17.20
CA GLY A 184 -28.06 -1.68 16.44
C GLY A 184 -29.26 -2.15 15.59
N GLY A 185 -29.52 -3.46 15.55
CA GLY A 185 -30.47 -4.08 14.62
C GLY A 185 -31.94 -4.02 15.02
N ARG A 186 -32.80 -4.08 14.01
CA ARG A 186 -34.24 -4.40 14.12
C ARG A 186 -34.41 -5.92 14.07
N SER A 187 -34.88 -6.53 15.15
CA SER A 187 -35.26 -7.95 15.15
C SER A 187 -36.36 -8.20 14.10
N GLY A 188 -36.07 -9.00 13.06
CA GLY A 188 -37.11 -9.66 12.25
C GLY A 188 -37.53 -9.04 10.92
N VAL A 189 -36.66 -8.36 10.17
CA VAL A 189 -36.95 -8.00 8.76
C VAL A 189 -36.15 -8.90 7.83
N GLU A 190 -36.82 -9.83 7.16
CA GLU A 190 -36.28 -10.55 6.01
C GLU A 190 -36.09 -9.55 4.85
N GLY A 191 -34.85 -9.29 4.45
CA GLY A 191 -34.50 -8.38 3.37
C GLY A 191 -33.02 -7.96 3.43
N ARG A 192 -32.54 -7.23 2.41
CA ARG A 192 -31.18 -6.66 2.33
C ARG A 192 -30.98 -5.61 3.44
N THR A 193 -30.64 -6.04 4.65
CA THR A 193 -30.36 -5.10 5.74
C THR A 193 -28.99 -4.44 5.54
N VAL A 194 -28.78 -3.24 6.10
CA VAL A 194 -27.48 -2.54 5.99
C VAL A 194 -26.36 -3.41 6.56
N GLU A 195 -26.64 -4.17 7.62
CA GLU A 195 -25.72 -5.10 8.26
C GLU A 195 -25.32 -6.24 7.31
N GLN A 196 -26.31 -6.83 6.61
CA GLN A 196 -26.03 -7.87 5.62
C GLN A 196 -25.20 -7.31 4.47
N GLN A 197 -25.51 -6.12 3.95
CA GLN A 197 -24.73 -5.49 2.88
C GLN A 197 -23.28 -5.24 3.28
N VAL A 198 -23.02 -4.81 4.51
CA VAL A 198 -21.65 -4.62 5.01
C VAL A 198 -20.91 -5.95 5.14
N LEU A 199 -21.56 -7.01 5.63
CA LEU A 199 -20.93 -8.32 5.77
C LEU A 199 -20.64 -8.95 4.39
N GLU A 200 -21.59 -8.84 3.44
CA GLU A 200 -21.49 -9.35 2.07
C GLU A 200 -20.58 -8.51 1.16
N SER A 201 -20.20 -7.30 1.58
CA SER A 201 -19.13 -6.55 0.90
C SER A 201 -17.76 -7.23 1.03
N ASN A 202 -17.55 -8.07 2.04
CA ASN A 202 -16.25 -8.70 2.26
C ASN A 202 -15.90 -9.68 1.14
N PRO A 203 -16.73 -10.66 0.76
CA PRO A 203 -16.44 -11.53 -0.39
C PRO A 203 -16.02 -10.76 -1.64
N VAL A 204 -16.70 -9.65 -1.95
CA VAL A 204 -16.33 -8.78 -3.08
C VAL A 204 -14.94 -8.19 -2.87
N LEU A 205 -14.67 -7.55 -1.73
CA LEU A 205 -13.36 -6.96 -1.46
C LEU A 205 -12.24 -8.00 -1.36
N GLU A 206 -12.55 -9.21 -0.89
CA GLU A 206 -11.60 -10.32 -0.81
C GLU A 206 -11.26 -10.84 -2.21
N ALA A 207 -12.24 -10.98 -3.11
CA ALA A 207 -11.99 -11.38 -4.50
C ALA A 207 -11.04 -10.41 -5.22
N PHE A 208 -11.22 -9.09 -5.06
CA PHE A 208 -10.45 -8.07 -5.80
C PHE A 208 -9.21 -7.55 -5.04
N GLY A 209 -9.14 -7.73 -3.73
CA GLY A 209 -8.12 -7.12 -2.87
C GLY A 209 -7.30 -8.10 -2.04
N ASN A 210 -7.64 -9.39 -2.05
CA ASN A 210 -6.82 -10.42 -1.41
C ASN A 210 -6.08 -11.29 -2.44
N ALA A 211 -4.96 -11.85 -1.99
CA ALA A 211 -4.15 -12.78 -2.75
C ALA A 211 -3.48 -13.79 -1.81
N LYS A 212 -3.03 -14.90 -2.38
CA LYS A 212 -2.17 -15.86 -1.68
C LYS A 212 -0.75 -15.30 -1.57
N THR A 213 -0.21 -15.26 -0.35
CA THR A 213 1.19 -14.95 -0.05
C THR A 213 1.88 -16.14 0.62
N VAL A 214 3.19 -16.03 0.88
CA VAL A 214 3.94 -17.08 1.61
C VAL A 214 3.36 -17.36 3.01
N ARG A 215 2.78 -16.35 3.67
CA ARG A 215 2.30 -16.46 5.05
C ARG A 215 0.80 -16.78 5.17
N ASN A 216 0.01 -16.44 4.15
CA ASN A 216 -1.45 -16.51 4.23
C ASN A 216 -2.06 -16.67 2.83
N ASN A 217 -2.94 -17.68 2.68
CA ASN A 217 -3.62 -17.97 1.41
C ASN A 217 -4.67 -16.92 1.02
N ASN A 218 -5.17 -16.14 1.99
CA ASN A 218 -6.16 -15.08 1.77
C ASN A 218 -5.70 -13.76 2.40
N SER A 219 -4.52 -13.27 2.00
CA SER A 219 -3.93 -12.06 2.55
C SER A 219 -4.54 -10.82 1.90
N SER A 220 -5.17 -9.95 2.70
CA SER A 220 -5.55 -8.62 2.24
C SER A 220 -4.33 -7.78 1.89
N ARG A 221 -4.35 -7.19 0.70
CA ARG A 221 -3.27 -6.33 0.15
C ARG A 221 -3.68 -4.86 0.08
N PHE A 222 -4.63 -4.47 0.94
CA PHE A 222 -5.13 -3.12 1.13
C PHE A 222 -5.53 -2.93 2.61
N GLY A 223 -5.50 -1.70 3.08
CA GLY A 223 -6.11 -1.30 4.35
C GLY A 223 -7.59 -0.97 4.16
N LYS A 224 -8.41 -1.28 5.17
CA LYS A 224 -9.86 -1.03 5.16
C LYS A 224 -10.24 -0.23 6.40
N PHE A 225 -10.96 0.87 6.20
CA PHE A 225 -11.69 1.58 7.25
C PHE A 225 -13.18 1.37 7.01
N VAL A 226 -13.87 0.82 8.01
CA VAL A 226 -15.31 0.59 7.96
C VAL A 226 -15.96 1.52 8.95
N GLU A 227 -16.79 2.41 8.44
CA GLU A 227 -17.64 3.30 9.21
C GLU A 227 -19.03 2.68 9.31
N ILE A 228 -19.51 2.47 10.53
CA ILE A 228 -20.90 2.06 10.80
C ILE A 228 -21.59 3.26 11.42
N GLN A 229 -22.71 3.67 10.84
CA GLN A 229 -23.45 4.86 11.24
C GLN A 229 -24.68 4.45 12.03
N PHE A 230 -24.92 5.15 13.13
CA PHE A 230 -26.05 4.93 14.02
C PHE A 230 -26.92 6.18 14.10
N ASP A 231 -28.25 5.98 14.16
CA ASP A 231 -29.20 7.04 14.43
C ASP A 231 -29.20 7.44 15.92
N LYS A 232 -29.95 8.49 16.24
CA LYS A 232 -30.13 8.98 17.63
C LYS A 232 -30.73 7.97 18.60
N ASN A 233 -31.31 6.87 18.10
CA ASN A 233 -31.88 5.79 18.91
C ASN A 233 -30.91 4.60 19.02
N GLY A 234 -29.69 4.73 18.51
CA GLY A 234 -28.68 3.67 18.48
C GLY A 234 -28.92 2.60 17.41
N ARG A 235 -29.79 2.85 16.43
CA ARG A 235 -30.03 1.89 15.34
C ARG A 235 -29.09 2.14 14.19
N ILE A 236 -28.69 1.09 13.48
CA ILE A 236 -27.86 1.25 12.28
C ILE A 236 -28.66 2.02 11.22
N SER A 237 -28.07 3.12 10.74
CA SER A 237 -28.65 4.01 9.72
C SER A 237 -27.91 3.94 8.39
N GLY A 238 -26.65 3.51 8.40
CA GLY A 238 -25.82 3.44 7.21
C GLY A 238 -24.44 2.84 7.49
N ALA A 239 -23.65 2.66 6.44
CA ALA A 239 -22.26 2.25 6.54
C ALA A 239 -21.46 2.75 5.33
N ALA A 240 -20.17 2.97 5.54
CA ALA A 240 -19.23 3.34 4.48
C ALA A 240 -17.94 2.54 4.61
N ILE A 241 -17.33 2.19 3.48
CA ILE A 241 -16.04 1.50 3.44
C ILE A 241 -15.07 2.35 2.66
N ARG A 242 -13.94 2.67 3.28
CA ARG A 242 -12.83 3.37 2.64
C ARG A 242 -11.63 2.45 2.58
N THR A 243 -11.05 2.29 1.41
CA THR A 243 -9.87 1.44 1.18
C THR A 243 -8.64 2.30 0.97
N TYR A 244 -7.48 1.83 1.45
CA TYR A 244 -6.22 2.57 1.36
C TYR A 244 -5.08 1.63 0.96
N LEU A 245 -4.10 2.17 0.23
CA LEU A 245 -2.82 1.50 -0.06
C LEU A 245 -2.99 0.10 -0.68
N LEU A 246 -3.84 -0.03 -1.69
CA LEU A 246 -3.90 -1.26 -2.51
C LEU A 246 -2.53 -1.50 -3.17
N GLU A 247 -1.98 -2.70 -3.04
CA GLU A 247 -0.73 -3.11 -3.68
C GLU A 247 -0.92 -3.27 -5.20
N ARG A 248 -0.96 -2.15 -5.92
CA ARG A 248 -1.18 -2.11 -7.38
C ARG A 248 -0.10 -2.87 -8.16
N SER A 249 1.14 -2.86 -7.68
CA SER A 249 2.28 -3.56 -8.31
C SER A 249 2.03 -5.06 -8.48
N ARG A 250 1.27 -5.68 -7.57
CA ARG A 250 0.94 -7.12 -7.62
C ARG A 250 0.25 -7.54 -8.91
N VAL A 251 -0.53 -6.64 -9.52
CA VAL A 251 -1.25 -6.94 -10.76
C VAL A 251 -0.28 -7.33 -11.87
N CYS A 252 0.85 -6.64 -12.00
CA CYS A 252 1.80 -6.86 -13.09
C CYS A 252 2.98 -7.74 -12.67
N GLN A 253 3.26 -7.86 -11.36
CA GLN A 253 4.43 -8.55 -10.82
C GLN A 253 4.06 -9.41 -9.62
N ILE A 254 4.30 -10.72 -9.71
CA ILE A 254 4.10 -11.67 -8.61
C ILE A 254 5.39 -12.43 -8.31
N SER A 255 5.61 -12.74 -7.03
CA SER A 255 6.75 -13.56 -6.59
C SER A 255 6.34 -15.01 -6.45
N ASN A 256 7.20 -15.96 -6.80
CA ASN A 256 6.93 -17.37 -6.54
C ASN A 256 7.19 -17.70 -5.04
N PRO A 257 6.32 -18.42 -4.30
CA PRO A 257 5.10 -19.14 -4.71
C PRO A 257 3.76 -18.46 -4.36
N GLU A 258 3.64 -17.15 -4.62
CA GLU A 258 2.43 -16.34 -4.41
C GLU A 258 1.48 -16.33 -5.62
N ARG A 259 0.23 -15.93 -5.42
CA ARG A 259 -0.73 -15.65 -6.51
C ARG A 259 -0.91 -14.15 -6.72
N ASN A 260 -1.46 -13.80 -7.88
CA ASN A 260 -2.10 -12.51 -8.10
C ASN A 260 -3.43 -12.42 -7.30
N TYR A 261 -4.18 -11.33 -7.44
CA TYR A 261 -5.51 -11.19 -6.83
C TYR A 261 -6.45 -12.31 -7.27
N HIS A 262 -7.32 -12.76 -6.36
CA HIS A 262 -8.17 -13.92 -6.59
C HIS A 262 -9.06 -13.75 -7.82
N CYS A 263 -9.61 -12.55 -8.05
CA CYS A 263 -10.53 -12.25 -9.15
C CYS A 263 -10.04 -12.71 -10.53
N PHE A 264 -8.72 -12.68 -10.79
CA PHE A 264 -8.17 -13.17 -12.05
C PHE A 264 -8.32 -14.69 -12.23
N TYR A 265 -8.07 -15.46 -11.17
CA TYR A 265 -8.21 -16.91 -11.18
C TYR A 265 -9.67 -17.33 -11.16
N LEU A 266 -10.50 -16.64 -10.37
CA LEU A 266 -11.96 -16.80 -10.37
C LEU A 266 -12.53 -16.63 -11.79
N LEU A 267 -12.07 -15.60 -12.50
CA LEU A 267 -12.53 -15.31 -13.86
C LEU A 267 -12.05 -16.38 -14.87
N CYS A 268 -10.82 -16.88 -14.75
CA CYS A 268 -10.34 -18.02 -15.55
C CYS A 268 -11.07 -19.34 -15.24
N ALA A 269 -11.63 -19.48 -14.04
CA ALA A 269 -12.42 -20.63 -13.60
C ALA A 269 -13.94 -20.45 -13.81
N SER A 270 -14.38 -19.30 -14.33
CA SER A 270 -15.79 -19.00 -14.57
C SER A 270 -16.46 -19.95 -15.58
N PRO A 271 -17.81 -19.97 -15.68
CA PRO A 271 -18.53 -20.81 -16.63
C PRO A 271 -18.03 -20.62 -18.08
N PRO A 272 -18.06 -21.66 -18.93
CA PRO A 272 -17.54 -21.60 -20.30
C PRO A 272 -18.08 -20.41 -21.12
N GLU A 273 -19.36 -20.08 -20.96
CA GLU A 273 -20.01 -18.96 -21.64
C GLU A 273 -19.34 -17.60 -21.31
N GLU A 274 -18.99 -17.37 -20.03
CA GLU A 274 -18.29 -16.15 -19.60
C GLU A 274 -16.83 -16.13 -20.07
N ARG A 275 -16.15 -17.29 -20.05
CA ARG A 275 -14.77 -17.38 -20.55
C ARG A 275 -14.69 -17.13 -22.04
N ASP A 276 -15.61 -17.68 -22.82
CA ASP A 276 -15.68 -17.48 -24.27
C ASP A 276 -15.99 -16.01 -24.60
N LYS A 277 -16.93 -15.40 -23.87
CA LYS A 277 -17.29 -13.98 -23.96
C LYS A 277 -16.09 -13.06 -23.72
N PHE A 278 -15.25 -13.38 -22.74
CA PHE A 278 -14.06 -12.58 -22.42
C PHE A 278 -12.78 -13.08 -23.10
N LYS A 279 -12.86 -14.11 -23.95
CA LYS A 279 -11.72 -14.74 -24.66
C LYS A 279 -10.62 -15.25 -23.71
N LEU A 280 -11.03 -15.79 -22.58
CA LEU A 280 -10.15 -16.28 -21.53
C LEU A 280 -9.82 -17.77 -21.70
N GLY A 281 -8.62 -18.14 -21.26
CA GLY A 281 -8.12 -19.51 -21.24
C GLY A 281 -7.54 -19.90 -19.88
N ASP A 282 -6.67 -20.92 -19.89
CA ASP A 282 -5.97 -21.38 -18.69
C ASP A 282 -5.10 -20.24 -18.10
N PRO A 283 -5.08 -20.04 -16.77
CA PRO A 283 -4.26 -19.01 -16.12
C PRO A 283 -2.80 -18.98 -16.57
N LYS A 284 -2.20 -20.13 -16.91
CA LYS A 284 -0.80 -20.24 -17.38
C LYS A 284 -0.56 -19.50 -18.69
N GLN A 285 -1.60 -19.22 -19.46
CA GLN A 285 -1.50 -18.50 -20.73
C GLN A 285 -1.34 -17.00 -20.56
N PHE A 286 -1.59 -16.46 -19.36
CA PHE A 286 -1.51 -15.03 -19.07
C PHE A 286 -0.25 -14.69 -18.28
N HIS A 287 0.54 -13.76 -18.81
CA HIS A 287 1.81 -13.32 -18.23
C HIS A 287 1.67 -12.81 -16.80
N TYR A 288 0.58 -12.12 -16.48
CA TYR A 288 0.32 -11.61 -15.12
C TYR A 288 -0.09 -12.70 -14.11
N LEU A 289 -0.34 -13.93 -14.56
CA LEU A 289 -0.69 -15.06 -13.68
C LEU A 289 0.38 -16.16 -13.69
N ASN A 290 1.28 -16.19 -14.68
CA ASN A 290 2.22 -17.30 -14.90
C ASN A 290 3.65 -17.07 -14.40
N GLN A 291 3.92 -15.97 -13.70
CA GLN A 291 5.24 -15.71 -13.08
C GLN A 291 5.44 -16.54 -11.79
N SER A 292 4.39 -17.19 -11.27
CA SER A 292 4.45 -18.18 -10.19
C SER A 292 4.03 -19.56 -10.68
N SER A 293 4.47 -20.61 -9.97
CA SER A 293 3.97 -21.97 -10.14
C SER A 293 2.69 -22.26 -9.36
N CYS A 294 2.13 -21.29 -8.63
CA CYS A 294 0.90 -21.46 -7.85
C CYS A 294 -0.33 -20.96 -8.61
N TYR A 295 -1.21 -21.89 -8.98
CA TYR A 295 -2.46 -21.60 -9.69
C TYR A 295 -3.70 -22.00 -8.90
N GLU A 296 -3.57 -22.95 -7.97
CA GLU A 296 -4.66 -23.51 -7.18
C GLU A 296 -4.39 -23.28 -5.69
N LEU A 297 -5.45 -23.31 -4.89
CA LEU A 297 -5.41 -23.21 -3.44
C LEU A 297 -6.02 -24.47 -2.82
N ASP A 298 -5.36 -25.02 -1.81
CA ASP A 298 -5.82 -26.25 -1.16
C ASP A 298 -7.22 -26.07 -0.57
N GLY A 299 -8.18 -26.87 -1.04
CA GLY A 299 -9.56 -26.89 -0.55
C GLY A 299 -10.43 -25.71 -0.99
N ILE A 300 -10.00 -24.94 -2.01
CA ILE A 300 -10.78 -23.84 -2.57
C ILE A 300 -11.01 -24.11 -4.07
N ASP A 301 -12.27 -24.06 -4.50
CA ASP A 301 -12.66 -24.11 -5.91
C ASP A 301 -12.88 -22.68 -6.42
N ASP A 302 -11.98 -22.20 -7.29
CA ASP A 302 -12.04 -20.85 -7.86
C ASP A 302 -13.34 -20.62 -8.69
N GLY A 303 -13.95 -21.68 -9.23
CA GLY A 303 -15.22 -21.58 -9.97
C GLY A 303 -16.43 -21.41 -9.04
N GLU A 304 -16.46 -22.13 -7.92
CA GLU A 304 -17.49 -21.94 -6.89
C GLU A 304 -17.38 -20.55 -6.24
N GLU A 305 -16.16 -20.10 -5.96
CA GLU A 305 -15.87 -18.76 -5.42
C GLU A 305 -16.22 -17.64 -6.40
N TYR A 306 -16.09 -17.86 -7.72
CA TYR A 306 -16.58 -16.93 -8.73
C TYR A 306 -18.10 -16.72 -8.59
N LEU A 307 -18.86 -17.81 -8.50
CA LEU A 307 -20.32 -17.75 -8.33
C LEU A 307 -20.71 -17.13 -6.98
N ALA A 308 -19.94 -17.40 -5.91
CA ALA A 308 -20.15 -16.77 -4.61
C ALA A 308 -19.91 -15.27 -4.66
N THR A 309 -18.86 -14.84 -5.38
CA THR A 309 -18.55 -13.42 -5.59
C THR A 309 -19.69 -12.71 -6.34
N ARG A 310 -20.22 -13.30 -7.42
CA ARG A 310 -21.37 -12.72 -8.15
C ARG A 310 -22.60 -12.57 -7.26
N ARG A 311 -22.94 -13.61 -6.49
CA ARG A 311 -24.05 -13.53 -5.51
C ARG A 311 -23.84 -12.43 -4.48
N ALA A 312 -22.61 -12.25 -3.99
CA ALA A 312 -22.29 -11.17 -3.05
C ALA A 312 -22.47 -9.79 -3.72
N MET A 313 -22.03 -9.62 -4.96
CA MET A 313 -22.25 -8.41 -5.76
C MET A 313 -23.75 -8.09 -5.91
N ASP A 314 -24.61 -9.10 -6.15
CA ASP A 314 -26.06 -8.93 -6.21
C ASP A 314 -26.66 -8.42 -4.90
N ILE A 315 -26.19 -8.95 -3.76
CA ILE A 315 -26.69 -8.56 -2.43
C ILE A 315 -26.27 -7.13 -2.08
N VAL A 316 -25.02 -6.75 -2.41
CA VAL A 316 -24.51 -5.38 -2.27
C VAL A 316 -25.28 -4.41 -3.19
N GLY A 317 -25.88 -4.90 -4.27
CA GLY A 317 -26.71 -4.12 -5.19
C GLY A 317 -25.98 -3.66 -6.45
N ILE A 318 -24.92 -4.36 -6.84
CA ILE A 318 -24.23 -4.16 -8.11
C ILE A 318 -25.02 -4.89 -9.19
N SER A 319 -25.49 -4.17 -10.20
CA SER A 319 -26.32 -4.72 -11.27
C SER A 319 -25.55 -5.73 -12.14
N GLU A 320 -26.26 -6.62 -12.85
CA GLU A 320 -25.61 -7.57 -13.77
C GLU A 320 -24.78 -6.84 -14.84
N GLU A 321 -25.26 -5.70 -15.35
CA GLU A 321 -24.55 -4.85 -16.31
C GLU A 321 -23.22 -4.33 -15.74
N GLU A 322 -23.23 -3.87 -14.48
CA GLU A 322 -22.02 -3.42 -13.79
C GLU A 322 -21.07 -4.58 -13.47
N GLN A 323 -21.58 -5.72 -13.04
CA GLN A 323 -20.77 -6.91 -12.78
C GLN A 323 -20.02 -7.34 -14.05
N ASP A 324 -20.72 -7.40 -15.18
CA ASP A 324 -20.14 -7.76 -16.46
C ASP A 324 -19.08 -6.74 -16.87
N ALA A 325 -19.34 -5.44 -16.73
CA ALA A 325 -18.37 -4.40 -17.01
C ALA A 325 -17.12 -4.48 -16.10
N ILE A 326 -17.29 -4.82 -14.82
CA ILE A 326 -16.19 -5.06 -13.88
C ILE A 326 -15.32 -6.22 -14.37
N PHE A 327 -15.93 -7.36 -14.72
CA PHE A 327 -15.19 -8.52 -15.22
C PHE A 327 -14.56 -8.29 -16.60
N MET A 328 -15.16 -7.45 -17.45
CA MET A 328 -14.55 -7.00 -18.71
C MET A 328 -13.24 -6.24 -18.45
N VAL A 329 -13.20 -5.35 -17.45
CA VAL A 329 -11.97 -4.65 -17.07
C VAL A 329 -10.92 -5.63 -16.54
N VAL A 330 -11.31 -6.58 -15.69
CA VAL A 330 -10.40 -7.62 -15.16
C VAL A 330 -9.82 -8.46 -16.30
N ALA A 331 -10.63 -8.91 -17.25
CA ALA A 331 -10.17 -9.64 -18.42
C ALA A 331 -9.24 -8.78 -19.30
N ALA A 332 -9.58 -7.51 -19.53
CA ALA A 332 -8.76 -6.59 -20.32
C ALA A 332 -7.35 -6.43 -19.73
N ILE A 333 -7.22 -6.39 -18.40
CA ILE A 333 -5.92 -6.35 -17.71
C ILE A 333 -5.09 -7.61 -18.02
N LEU A 334 -5.71 -8.81 -18.02
CA LEU A 334 -5.02 -10.05 -18.37
C LEU A 334 -4.54 -10.06 -19.82
N HIS A 335 -5.39 -9.64 -20.76
CA HIS A 335 -5.00 -9.53 -22.17
C HIS A 335 -3.89 -8.49 -22.36
N LEU A 336 -3.97 -7.34 -21.70
CA LEU A 336 -2.94 -6.30 -21.77
C LEU A 336 -1.57 -6.82 -21.32
N GLY A 337 -1.52 -7.66 -20.28
CA GLY A 337 -0.28 -8.27 -19.81
C GLY A 337 0.42 -9.19 -20.82
N ASN A 338 -0.31 -9.67 -21.84
CA ASN A 338 0.22 -10.51 -22.91
C ASN A 338 0.62 -9.74 -24.18
N VAL A 339 0.49 -8.42 -24.20
CA VAL A 339 0.94 -7.61 -25.34
C VAL A 339 2.45 -7.47 -25.26
N GLU A 340 3.17 -8.14 -26.16
CA GLU A 340 4.61 -8.00 -26.28
C GLU A 340 4.98 -6.97 -27.36
N PHE A 341 6.07 -6.24 -27.10
CA PHE A 341 6.60 -5.21 -27.98
C PHE A 341 7.94 -5.63 -28.58
N ALA A 342 8.23 -5.15 -29.79
CA ALA A 342 9.50 -5.34 -30.49
C ALA A 342 10.06 -3.98 -30.93
N LYS A 343 11.36 -3.94 -31.24
CA LYS A 343 12.03 -2.75 -31.76
C LYS A 343 11.45 -2.37 -33.12
N GLY A 344 11.07 -1.10 -33.30
CA GLY A 344 10.63 -0.56 -34.58
C GLY A 344 11.79 -0.18 -35.51
N GLU A 345 11.46 0.33 -36.69
CA GLU A 345 12.46 0.73 -37.70
C GLU A 345 13.20 2.02 -37.30
N GLU A 346 12.52 2.95 -36.61
CA GLU A 346 13.10 4.20 -36.13
C GLU A 346 13.88 4.00 -34.82
N ILE A 347 14.86 4.87 -34.57
CA ILE A 347 15.64 4.88 -33.33
C ILE A 347 14.67 5.13 -32.15
N ASP A 348 14.80 4.33 -31.09
CA ASP A 348 13.96 4.36 -29.89
C ASP A 348 12.45 4.18 -30.12
N SER A 349 12.06 3.57 -31.26
CA SER A 349 10.67 3.21 -31.55
C SER A 349 10.33 1.78 -31.16
N SER A 350 9.05 1.55 -30.85
CA SER A 350 8.49 0.22 -30.53
C SER A 350 7.29 -0.10 -31.42
N VAL A 351 7.12 -1.37 -31.75
CA VAL A 351 5.97 -1.92 -32.48
C VAL A 351 5.41 -3.14 -31.76
N ILE A 352 4.19 -3.55 -32.11
CA ILE A 352 3.62 -4.81 -31.62
C ILE A 352 4.42 -5.98 -32.20
N LYS A 353 4.84 -6.93 -31.34
CA LYS A 353 5.81 -7.97 -31.70
C LYS A 353 5.31 -8.97 -32.75
N ASP A 354 4.11 -9.49 -32.57
CA ASP A 354 3.56 -10.58 -33.38
C ASP A 354 2.02 -10.58 -33.40
N GLU A 355 1.44 -11.48 -34.20
CA GLU A 355 -0.02 -11.67 -34.31
C GLU A 355 -0.68 -12.08 -33.00
N LYS A 356 0.06 -12.77 -32.11
CA LYS A 356 -0.44 -13.14 -30.78
C LYS A 356 -0.62 -11.89 -29.92
N SER A 357 0.37 -11.01 -29.90
CA SER A 357 0.33 -9.71 -29.21
C SER A 357 -0.75 -8.81 -29.80
N ARG A 358 -0.92 -8.83 -31.13
CA ARG A 358 -2.00 -8.13 -31.84
C ARG A 358 -3.39 -8.62 -31.43
N PHE A 359 -3.59 -9.94 -31.31
CA PHE A 359 -4.82 -10.53 -30.82
C PHE A 359 -5.17 -10.03 -29.41
N HIS A 360 -4.18 -10.04 -28.50
CA HIS A 360 -4.37 -9.55 -27.14
C HIS A 360 -4.69 -8.05 -27.10
N LEU A 361 -3.97 -7.22 -27.86
CA LEU A 361 -4.24 -5.79 -27.98
C LEU A 361 -5.67 -5.50 -28.49
N ASN A 362 -6.09 -6.18 -29.56
CA ASN A 362 -7.43 -6.01 -30.14
C ASN A 362 -8.52 -6.45 -29.15
N THR A 363 -8.27 -7.53 -28.41
CA THR A 363 -9.19 -8.02 -27.38
C THR A 363 -9.30 -7.03 -26.22
N THR A 364 -8.18 -6.47 -25.75
CA THR A 364 -8.18 -5.40 -24.74
C THR A 364 -9.00 -4.20 -25.20
N ALA A 365 -8.83 -3.76 -26.45
CA ALA A 365 -9.59 -2.65 -27.01
C ALA A 365 -11.10 -2.94 -27.09
N GLU A 366 -11.48 -4.16 -27.48
CA GLU A 366 -12.89 -4.60 -27.53
C GLU A 366 -13.55 -4.62 -26.14
N LEU A 367 -12.83 -5.14 -25.13
CA LEU A 367 -13.30 -5.19 -23.75
C LEU A 367 -13.39 -3.81 -23.12
N LEU A 368 -12.43 -2.92 -23.40
CA LEU A 368 -12.44 -1.53 -22.94
C LEU A 368 -13.25 -0.59 -23.83
N LYS A 369 -13.97 -1.12 -24.83
CA LYS A 369 -14.80 -0.33 -25.76
C LYS A 369 -14.06 0.88 -26.32
N CYS A 370 -12.81 0.71 -26.73
CA CYS A 370 -11.98 1.76 -27.31
C CYS A 370 -11.44 1.35 -28.68
N ASP A 371 -10.96 2.33 -29.44
CA ASP A 371 -10.38 2.08 -30.76
C ASP A 371 -9.01 1.37 -30.62
N PRO A 372 -8.81 0.20 -31.25
CA PRO A 372 -7.56 -0.55 -31.13
C PRO A 372 -6.33 0.23 -31.59
N LYS A 373 -6.47 1.08 -32.62
CA LYS A 373 -5.34 1.85 -33.13
C LYS A 373 -4.94 2.95 -32.15
N SER A 374 -5.91 3.61 -31.55
CA SER A 374 -5.71 4.62 -30.52
C SER A 374 -5.07 4.01 -29.27
N LEU A 375 -5.48 2.80 -28.86
CA LEU A 375 -4.84 2.06 -27.77
C LEU A 375 -3.38 1.68 -28.10
N GLU A 376 -3.15 1.18 -29.32
CA GLU A 376 -1.79 0.88 -29.80
C GLU A 376 -0.89 2.12 -29.73
N ASP A 377 -1.36 3.23 -30.31
CA ASP A 377 -0.63 4.49 -30.35
C ASP A 377 -0.37 5.00 -28.92
N ALA A 378 -1.33 4.89 -27.99
CA ALA A 378 -1.13 5.29 -26.61
C ALA A 378 -0.07 4.45 -25.86
N LEU A 379 0.09 3.16 -26.21
CA LEU A 379 1.08 2.27 -25.59
C LEU A 379 2.49 2.49 -26.14
N ILE A 380 2.63 2.78 -27.45
CA ILE A 380 3.94 2.87 -28.11
C ILE A 380 4.40 4.32 -28.38
N LYS A 381 3.50 5.31 -28.31
CA LYS A 381 3.80 6.73 -28.50
C LYS A 381 3.39 7.52 -27.27
N ARG A 382 4.38 8.09 -26.58
CA ARG A 382 4.13 9.02 -25.49
C ARG A 382 4.01 10.44 -26.03
N VAL A 383 2.80 10.98 -26.10
CA VAL A 383 2.59 12.41 -26.39
C VAL A 383 2.92 13.18 -25.12
N MET A 384 4.04 13.91 -25.13
CA MET A 384 4.42 14.80 -24.03
C MET A 384 4.27 16.24 -24.47
N TYR A 385 3.62 17.05 -23.65
CA TYR A 385 3.65 18.50 -23.82
C TYR A 385 5.03 19.01 -23.40
N ALA A 386 5.93 19.14 -24.37
CA ALA A 386 7.29 19.66 -24.17
C ALA A 386 7.31 21.20 -24.09
N GLY A 387 6.36 21.80 -23.36
CA GLY A 387 6.22 23.25 -23.23
C GLY A 387 6.19 23.99 -24.57
N SER A 388 6.46 25.30 -24.51
CA SER A 388 7.05 26.00 -25.64
C SER A 388 8.55 25.72 -25.60
N ALA A 389 9.03 24.63 -26.22
CA ALA A 389 10.47 24.38 -26.42
C ALA A 389 11.24 25.63 -26.92
N TRP A 390 10.53 26.57 -27.54
CA TRP A 390 10.98 27.91 -27.90
C TRP A 390 11.50 28.79 -26.72
N ASP A 391 10.87 28.72 -25.55
CA ASP A 391 11.22 29.50 -24.36
C ASP A 391 12.36 28.85 -23.57
N GLU A 392 12.46 27.53 -23.56
CA GLU A 392 13.57 26.80 -22.94
C GLU A 392 14.87 26.98 -23.75
N LEU A 393 14.77 26.98 -25.07
CA LEU A 393 15.92 27.20 -25.97
C LEU A 393 16.29 28.68 -26.16
N LYS A 394 15.63 29.64 -25.48
CA LYS A 394 15.85 31.08 -25.69
C LYS A 394 17.32 31.51 -25.50
N HIS A 395 18.02 30.92 -24.52
CA HIS A 395 19.43 31.20 -24.26
C HIS A 395 20.33 30.68 -25.40
N ILE A 396 20.12 29.43 -25.81
CA ILE A 396 20.86 28.79 -26.93
C ILE A 396 20.63 29.56 -28.23
N ARG A 397 19.39 29.98 -28.48
CA ARG A 397 19.02 30.69 -29.71
C ARG A 397 19.60 32.10 -29.77
N GLN A 398 19.63 32.83 -28.65
CA GLN A 398 20.33 34.12 -28.59
C GLN A 398 21.84 33.95 -28.74
N ALA A 399 22.44 32.91 -28.14
CA ALA A 399 23.87 32.63 -28.28
C ALA A 399 24.24 32.28 -29.74
N VAL A 400 23.50 31.38 -30.38
CA VAL A 400 23.69 31.02 -31.79
C VAL A 400 23.44 32.23 -32.69
N GLY A 401 22.36 32.98 -32.43
CA GLY A 401 22.05 34.23 -33.13
C GLY A 401 23.22 35.21 -33.05
N PHE A 402 23.75 35.46 -31.85
CA PHE A 402 24.91 36.32 -31.63
C PHE A 402 26.17 35.82 -32.35
N LEU A 403 26.39 34.51 -32.39
CA LEU A 403 27.53 33.91 -33.09
C LEU A 403 27.45 34.08 -34.61
N VAL A 404 26.26 34.17 -35.21
CA VAL A 404 26.10 34.31 -36.66
C VAL A 404 25.87 35.75 -37.15
N ILE A 405 25.82 36.74 -36.24
CA ILE A 405 25.61 38.15 -36.62
C ILE A 405 26.77 38.68 -37.48
N HIS A 406 26.41 39.34 -38.58
CA HIS A 406 27.35 40.11 -39.40
C HIS A 406 27.66 41.47 -38.76
N GLN A 407 28.92 41.93 -38.89
CA GLN A 407 29.39 43.22 -38.35
C GLN A 407 29.35 43.35 -36.81
N LYS A 408 29.58 42.26 -36.06
CA LYS A 408 29.74 42.30 -34.59
C LYS A 408 30.68 43.40 -34.06
N PRO A 409 31.80 43.75 -34.72
CA PRO A 409 32.69 44.81 -34.23
C PRO A 409 32.06 46.19 -34.13
N LYS A 410 30.95 46.44 -34.84
CA LYS A 410 30.25 47.73 -34.84
C LYS A 410 29.12 47.82 -33.82
N LYS A 411 28.81 46.71 -33.14
CA LYS A 411 27.73 46.66 -32.14
C LYS A 411 28.25 47.13 -30.80
N THR A 412 27.49 48.02 -30.17
CA THR A 412 27.77 48.52 -28.82
C THR A 412 27.32 47.52 -27.76
N LEU A 413 27.86 47.61 -26.56
CA LEU A 413 27.48 46.71 -25.46
C LEU A 413 25.98 46.78 -25.15
N ASN A 414 25.37 47.96 -25.20
CA ASN A 414 23.95 48.16 -24.90
C ASN A 414 23.04 47.54 -25.97
N GLU A 415 23.41 47.61 -27.26
CA GLU A 415 22.69 46.90 -28.32
C GLU A 415 22.79 45.37 -28.14
N ILE A 416 23.96 44.88 -27.72
CA ILE A 416 24.16 43.44 -27.48
C ILE A 416 23.31 42.96 -26.29
N THR A 417 23.30 43.69 -25.18
CA THR A 417 22.65 43.25 -23.94
C THR A 417 21.16 43.56 -23.87
N LYS A 418 20.64 44.53 -24.63
CA LYS A 418 19.20 44.88 -24.58
C LYS A 418 18.42 44.46 -25.81
N GLU A 419 19.07 44.36 -26.96
CA GLU A 419 18.37 44.11 -28.23
C GLU A 419 18.70 42.73 -28.80
N LEU A 420 19.97 42.32 -28.80
CA LEU A 420 20.40 41.07 -29.43
C LEU A 420 20.32 39.87 -28.48
N CYS A 421 20.76 40.05 -27.24
CA CYS A 421 20.91 38.97 -26.27
C CYS A 421 20.43 39.35 -24.85
N PRO A 422 19.17 39.83 -24.69
CA PRO A 422 18.66 40.27 -23.39
C PRO A 422 18.55 39.18 -22.33
N VAL A 423 18.69 37.92 -22.72
CA VAL A 423 18.57 36.76 -21.83
C VAL A 423 19.96 36.21 -21.42
N LEU A 424 21.03 36.60 -22.11
CA LEU A 424 22.39 36.19 -21.75
C LEU A 424 23.03 37.17 -20.76
N SER A 425 23.66 36.64 -19.72
CA SER A 425 24.45 37.44 -18.77
C SER A 425 25.71 38.02 -19.43
N ILE A 426 26.26 39.09 -18.84
CA ILE A 426 27.53 39.69 -19.29
C ILE A 426 28.67 38.65 -19.29
N GLN A 427 28.70 37.75 -18.30
CA GLN A 427 29.69 36.70 -18.20
C GLN A 427 29.59 35.68 -19.35
N GLN A 428 28.37 35.29 -19.75
CA GLN A 428 28.15 34.41 -20.89
C GLN A 428 28.53 35.10 -22.21
N LEU A 429 28.11 36.35 -22.38
CA LEU A 429 28.45 37.15 -23.57
C LEU A 429 29.97 37.35 -23.70
N TYR A 430 30.67 37.58 -22.59
CA TYR A 430 32.13 37.69 -22.56
C TYR A 430 32.81 36.39 -22.97
N ARG A 431 32.38 35.24 -22.42
CA ARG A 431 32.90 33.91 -22.80
C ARG A 431 32.64 33.62 -24.27
N ILE A 432 31.43 33.82 -24.77
CA ILE A 432 31.10 33.63 -26.20
C ILE A 432 31.98 34.53 -27.09
N SER A 433 32.17 35.79 -26.71
CA SER A 433 32.96 36.77 -27.47
C SER A 433 34.46 36.49 -27.48
N THR A 434 34.98 35.76 -26.50
CA THR A 434 36.43 35.51 -26.32
C THR A 434 36.86 34.10 -26.68
N MET A 435 35.96 33.11 -26.56
CA MET A 435 36.27 31.70 -26.80
C MET A 435 35.98 31.25 -28.23
N TYR A 436 35.05 31.91 -28.94
CA TYR A 436 34.66 31.51 -30.29
C TYR A 436 35.16 32.52 -31.32
N TRP A 437 36.03 32.05 -32.20
CA TRP A 437 36.59 32.79 -33.31
C TRP A 437 36.40 31.99 -34.60
N ASP A 438 35.83 32.60 -35.64
CA ASP A 438 35.61 31.97 -36.95
C ASP A 438 36.76 32.31 -37.90
N ASP A 439 37.76 31.42 -37.94
CA ASP A 439 38.91 31.52 -38.84
C ASP A 439 38.55 31.33 -40.32
N LYS A 440 37.37 30.76 -40.63
CA LYS A 440 37.02 30.33 -41.98
C LYS A 440 36.37 31.45 -42.80
N TYR A 441 35.68 32.39 -42.16
CA TYR A 441 35.01 33.53 -42.81
C TYR A 441 35.52 34.91 -42.36
N GLY A 442 36.52 34.96 -41.48
CA GLY A 442 37.17 36.22 -41.06
C GLY A 442 36.25 37.18 -40.30
N THR A 443 35.18 36.67 -39.69
CA THR A 443 34.27 37.51 -38.90
C THR A 443 34.93 37.87 -37.57
N HIS A 444 35.43 39.10 -37.46
CA HIS A 444 35.94 39.63 -36.22
C HIS A 444 34.86 39.61 -35.12
N SER A 445 35.27 39.24 -33.90
CA SER A 445 34.44 39.32 -32.70
C SER A 445 34.05 40.78 -32.39
N VAL A 446 33.32 41.01 -31.29
CA VAL A 446 32.99 42.36 -30.82
C VAL A 446 34.25 43.22 -30.59
N SER A 447 34.10 44.55 -30.59
CA SER A 447 35.24 45.46 -30.45
C SER A 447 35.95 45.32 -29.11
N SER A 448 37.24 45.67 -29.06
CA SER A 448 38.05 45.65 -27.83
C SER A 448 37.43 46.48 -26.69
N ASP A 449 36.76 47.58 -27.03
CA ASP A 449 36.09 48.47 -26.08
C ASP A 449 34.85 47.82 -25.45
N VAL A 450 34.15 46.97 -26.21
CA VAL A 450 33.02 46.18 -25.69
C VAL A 450 33.53 45.07 -24.77
N ILE A 451 34.62 44.39 -25.15
CA ILE A 451 35.24 43.34 -24.31
C ILE A 451 35.77 43.93 -22.99
N SER A 452 36.39 45.11 -23.03
CA SER A 452 36.87 45.79 -21.82
C SER A 452 35.72 46.23 -20.91
N SER A 453 34.64 46.76 -21.50
CA SER A 453 33.42 47.14 -20.77
C SER A 453 32.75 45.93 -20.11
N MET A 454 32.65 44.80 -20.82
CA MET A 454 32.15 43.54 -20.26
C MET A 454 33.02 43.07 -19.08
N ARG A 455 34.35 43.18 -19.19
CA ARG A 455 35.28 42.80 -18.12
C ARG A 455 35.10 43.63 -16.85
N VAL A 456 34.87 44.95 -16.98
CA VAL A 456 34.61 45.84 -15.84
C VAL A 456 33.30 45.46 -15.13
N LEU A 457 32.23 45.24 -15.91
CA LEU A 457 30.92 44.87 -15.36
C LEU A 457 30.93 43.48 -14.70
N MET A 458 31.72 42.52 -15.22
CA MET A 458 31.89 41.21 -14.58
C MET A 458 32.58 41.26 -13.21
N THR A 459 33.48 42.23 -12.99
CA THR A 459 34.11 42.46 -11.68
C THR A 459 33.18 43.12 -10.67
N GLU A 460 32.09 43.74 -11.11
CA GLU A 460 31.07 44.35 -10.24
C GLU A 460 29.94 43.37 -9.86
N ASP A 461 29.63 42.40 -10.73
CA ASP A 461 28.56 41.39 -10.53
C ASP A 461 28.98 40.12 -9.78
N SER A 462 30.26 39.95 -9.43
CA SER A 462 30.80 38.74 -8.79
C SER A 462 30.33 38.50 -7.34
N ASN A 463 29.44 39.35 -6.81
CA ASN A 463 28.86 39.19 -5.48
C ASN A 463 27.45 38.60 -5.45
N ASN A 464 26.79 38.31 -6.57
CA ASN A 464 25.46 37.68 -6.56
C ASN A 464 25.17 36.88 -7.85
N ALA A 465 25.45 35.58 -7.85
CA ALA A 465 24.56 34.52 -8.38
C ALA A 465 25.30 33.20 -8.57
N VAL A 466 24.73 32.12 -8.02
CA VAL A 466 24.93 30.76 -8.53
C VAL A 466 24.22 30.70 -9.89
N SER A 467 24.99 30.64 -10.98
CA SER A 467 24.44 30.62 -12.34
C SER A 467 24.06 29.21 -12.76
N SER A 468 22.78 28.88 -12.72
CA SER A 468 22.21 27.65 -13.27
C SER A 468 22.01 27.78 -14.79
N SER A 469 23.10 27.81 -15.56
CA SER A 469 23.03 27.82 -17.02
C SER A 469 24.04 26.87 -17.64
N PHE A 470 23.52 25.70 -18.03
CA PHE A 470 24.09 24.56 -18.76
C PHE A 470 25.01 24.83 -19.97
N LEU A 471 25.08 26.07 -20.46
CA LEU A 471 25.69 26.38 -21.76
C LEU A 471 27.23 26.50 -21.74
N LEU A 472 27.90 26.48 -20.57
CA LEU A 472 29.35 26.71 -20.48
C LEU A 472 30.06 25.99 -19.31
N ASP A 473 29.60 24.78 -18.95
CA ASP A 473 30.37 23.83 -18.12
C ASP A 473 30.92 22.71 -19.02
N ASP A 474 32.11 22.18 -18.72
CA ASP A 474 32.83 21.18 -19.53
C ASP A 474 32.13 19.80 -19.62
N ASP A 475 31.05 19.60 -18.88
CA ASP A 475 30.26 18.36 -18.87
C ASP A 475 28.92 18.59 -19.60
N SER A 476 28.86 18.16 -20.87
CA SER A 476 27.67 18.31 -21.74
C SER A 476 26.66 17.15 -21.58
N SER A 477 26.83 16.35 -20.53
CA SER A 477 25.82 15.38 -20.10
C SER A 477 24.68 16.14 -19.41
N ILE A 478 23.42 15.86 -19.80
CA ILE A 478 22.26 16.25 -18.98
C ILE A 478 22.24 15.23 -17.84
N PRO A 479 22.62 15.59 -16.60
CA PRO A 479 22.59 14.62 -15.52
C PRO A 479 21.12 14.51 -15.10
N PHE A 480 20.39 13.55 -15.65
CA PHE A 480 19.19 13.08 -15.01
C PHE A 480 19.62 12.18 -13.86
N SER A 481 19.28 12.54 -12.63
CA SER A 481 19.42 11.60 -11.52
C SER A 481 18.33 10.54 -11.64
N VAL A 482 18.54 9.37 -11.04
CA VAL A 482 17.48 8.35 -10.90
C VAL A 482 16.25 8.94 -10.18
N ASP A 483 16.45 9.94 -9.32
CA ASP A 483 15.38 10.68 -8.67
C ASP A 483 14.60 11.60 -9.62
N ASP A 484 15.20 12.09 -10.71
CA ASP A 484 14.48 12.89 -11.72
C ASP A 484 13.60 12.01 -12.61
N ILE A 485 14.03 10.78 -12.89
CA ILE A 485 13.19 9.77 -13.54
C ILE A 485 12.01 9.41 -12.63
N SER A 486 12.25 9.19 -11.33
CA SER A 486 11.17 8.85 -10.39
C SER A 486 10.17 10.00 -10.20
N LYS A 487 10.62 11.25 -10.23
CA LYS A 487 9.76 12.45 -10.20
C LYS A 487 9.04 12.72 -11.53
N SER A 488 9.58 12.25 -12.66
CA SER A 488 8.94 12.37 -13.98
C SER A 488 7.80 11.37 -14.21
N MET A 489 7.73 10.32 -13.38
CA MET A 489 6.55 9.46 -13.29
C MET A 489 5.47 10.25 -12.55
N GLN A 490 4.76 11.10 -13.29
CA GLN A 490 3.57 11.78 -12.78
C GLN A 490 2.68 10.74 -12.10
N GLN A 491 2.32 10.98 -10.84
CA GLN A 491 1.15 10.32 -10.28
C GLN A 491 -0.01 10.66 -11.20
N VAL A 492 -0.49 9.67 -11.93
CA VAL A 492 -1.68 9.81 -12.75
C VAL A 492 -2.84 9.93 -11.77
N ASP A 493 -3.33 11.15 -11.58
CA ASP A 493 -4.60 11.34 -10.91
C ASP A 493 -5.71 10.90 -11.86
N ILE A 494 -6.34 9.78 -11.53
CA ILE A 494 -7.33 9.14 -12.38
C ILE A 494 -8.63 9.96 -12.40
N THR A 495 -8.84 10.85 -11.40
CA THR A 495 -10.05 11.68 -11.31
C THR A 495 -10.17 12.69 -12.45
N ASP A 496 -9.06 13.10 -13.06
CA ASP A 496 -9.03 14.09 -14.13
C ASP A 496 -9.05 13.46 -15.53
N ILE A 497 -9.07 12.13 -15.62
CA ILE A 497 -9.08 11.39 -16.89
C ILE A 497 -10.51 11.01 -17.24
N GLU A 498 -11.07 11.68 -18.25
CA GLU A 498 -12.35 11.26 -18.79
C GLU A 498 -12.24 9.93 -19.55
N PRO A 499 -13.08 8.93 -19.26
CA PRO A 499 -13.08 7.69 -20.01
C PRO A 499 -13.59 7.90 -21.45
N PRO A 500 -13.27 6.95 -22.37
CA PRO A 500 -13.78 6.95 -23.74
C PRO A 500 -15.31 7.14 -23.80
N PRO A 501 -15.87 7.79 -24.84
CA PRO A 501 -17.30 8.05 -24.95
C PRO A 501 -18.17 6.79 -24.78
N LEU A 502 -17.74 5.67 -25.37
CA LEU A 502 -18.46 4.39 -25.27
C LEU A 502 -18.50 3.80 -23.85
N ILE A 503 -17.50 4.10 -23.00
CA ILE A 503 -17.52 3.74 -21.58
C ILE A 503 -18.40 4.74 -20.82
N ARG A 504 -18.25 6.04 -21.11
CA ARG A 504 -18.97 7.13 -20.44
C ARG A 504 -20.49 7.05 -20.62
N GLU A 505 -20.93 6.65 -21.80
CA GLU A 505 -22.35 6.54 -22.14
C GLU A 505 -22.97 5.19 -21.69
N ASN A 506 -22.15 4.24 -21.21
CA ASN A 506 -22.60 2.92 -20.80
C ASN A 506 -22.80 2.85 -19.28
N SER A 507 -24.06 2.61 -18.86
CA SER A 507 -24.45 2.50 -17.45
C SER A 507 -23.65 1.47 -16.66
N GLY A 508 -23.27 0.35 -17.28
CA GLY A 508 -22.48 -0.71 -16.63
C GLY A 508 -21.09 -0.25 -16.21
N PHE A 509 -20.50 0.74 -16.87
CA PHE A 509 -19.20 1.29 -16.51
C PHE A 509 -19.27 2.51 -15.58
N GLY A 510 -20.44 2.81 -15.02
CA GLY A 510 -20.63 3.95 -14.11
C GLY A 510 -19.68 3.94 -12.91
N PHE A 511 -19.18 2.77 -12.50
CA PHE A 511 -18.19 2.63 -11.42
C PHE A 511 -16.80 3.21 -11.75
N LEU A 512 -16.48 3.44 -13.03
CA LEU A 512 -15.24 4.08 -13.47
C LEU A 512 -15.33 5.61 -13.50
N LEU A 513 -16.54 6.17 -13.43
CA LEU A 513 -16.75 7.61 -13.46
C LEU A 513 -16.51 8.22 -12.07
N PRO A 514 -15.93 9.44 -12.00
CA PRO A 514 -15.84 10.17 -10.74
C PRO A 514 -17.24 10.35 -10.16
N ARG A 515 -17.47 9.81 -8.96
CA ARG A 515 -18.70 10.09 -8.22
C ARG A 515 -18.55 11.49 -7.64
N SER A 516 -19.49 12.39 -7.97
CA SER A 516 -19.62 13.65 -7.26
C SER A 516 -20.03 13.33 -5.82
N ASP A 517 -19.13 13.52 -4.87
CA ASP A 517 -19.43 13.39 -3.44
C ASP A 517 -20.51 14.39 -2.98
#